data_AF-A0A975A0P0-F1
#
_entry.id   AF-A0A975A0P0-F1
#
_cell.length_a   1.000
_cell.length_b   1.000
_cell.length_c   1.000
_cell.angle_alpha   90.00
_cell.angle_beta   90.00
_cell.angle_gamma   90.00
#
_symmetry.space_group_name_H-M   'P 1'
#
loop_
_entity.id
_entity.type
_entity.pdbx_description
1 polymer ?
#
loop_
_entity_poly.entity_id
_entity_poly.type
_entity_poly.pdbx_seq_one_letter_code
_entity_poly.pdbx_strand_id
1 'polypeptide(L)'
;MNRLIKALWFTTLVSASAFLLFVYAGFREDQLIFVNNELEGLDRETFFFLALTIITVSNFTFYILSWRLRKQDNRMAEFIKGWLMGLASALNFFLIVVLSFLQIFNGGENFNYQSIGYLIFVSLGAVIICAMTLPIFLVKEKISS
;
A
#
# COMPACT_ATOMS: atom_id res chain seq x y z
N MET A 1 -12.94 -8.41 -16.13
CA MET A 1 -12.42 -7.81 -14.88
C MET A 1 -13.55 -7.08 -14.18
N ASN A 2 -13.83 -7.43 -12.94
CA ASN A 2 -14.97 -6.91 -12.20
C ASN A 2 -14.82 -5.40 -11.94
N ARG A 3 -15.86 -4.61 -12.27
CA ARG A 3 -15.84 -3.13 -12.14
C ARG A 3 -15.57 -2.68 -10.70
N LEU A 4 -16.06 -3.45 -9.74
CA LEU A 4 -15.88 -3.20 -8.31
C LEU A 4 -14.41 -3.22 -7.88
N ILE A 5 -13.62 -4.19 -8.36
CA ILE A 5 -12.20 -4.31 -7.99
C ILE A 5 -11.40 -3.11 -8.54
N LYS A 6 -11.71 -2.69 -9.76
CA LYS A 6 -11.08 -1.50 -10.36
C LYS A 6 -11.43 -0.23 -9.59
N ALA A 7 -12.68 -0.09 -9.18
CA ALA A 7 -13.14 1.04 -8.38
C ALA A 7 -12.44 1.07 -7.01
N LEU A 8 -12.38 -0.08 -6.32
CA LEU A 8 -11.69 -0.21 -5.04
C LEU A 8 -10.20 0.18 -5.14
N TRP A 9 -9.50 -0.33 -6.15
CA TRP A 9 -8.11 0.02 -6.41
C TRP A 9 -7.93 1.52 -6.64
N PHE A 10 -8.76 2.13 -7.49
CA PHE A 10 -8.67 3.55 -7.77
C PHE A 10 -8.95 4.39 -6.52
N THR A 11 -9.99 4.06 -5.77
CA THR A 11 -10.34 4.77 -4.52
C THR A 11 -9.21 4.66 -3.51
N THR A 12 -8.64 3.48 -3.30
CA THR A 12 -7.53 3.30 -2.34
C THR A 12 -6.26 4.04 -2.78
N LEU A 13 -5.96 4.10 -4.07
CA LEU A 13 -4.86 4.91 -4.61
C LEU A 13 -5.07 6.41 -4.36
N VAL A 14 -6.27 6.92 -4.64
CA VAL A 14 -6.60 8.32 -4.40
C VAL A 14 -6.53 8.63 -2.91
N SER A 15 -7.09 7.77 -2.06
CA SER A 15 -7.01 7.92 -0.60
C SER A 15 -5.57 7.90 -0.10
N ALA A 16 -4.73 6.99 -0.57
CA ALA A 16 -3.31 6.94 -0.18
C ALA A 16 -2.56 8.20 -0.59
N SER A 17 -2.84 8.70 -1.80
CA SER A 17 -2.21 9.92 -2.32
C SER A 17 -2.67 11.17 -1.57
N ALA A 18 -3.97 11.29 -1.31
CA ALA A 18 -4.54 12.38 -0.51
C ALA A 18 -4.02 12.35 0.94
N PHE A 19 -3.90 11.16 1.51
CA PHE A 19 -3.35 10.98 2.85
C PHE A 19 -1.86 11.33 2.91
N LEU A 20 -1.07 10.97 1.89
CA LEU A 20 0.32 11.41 1.79
C LEU A 20 0.44 12.94 1.75
N LEU A 21 -0.41 13.63 0.99
CA LEU A 21 -0.45 15.10 0.97
C LEU A 21 -0.83 15.68 2.34
N PHE A 22 -1.79 15.04 3.04
CA PHE A 22 -2.17 15.43 4.39
C PHE A 22 -1.01 15.29 5.38
N VAL A 23 -0.28 14.17 5.34
CA VAL A 23 0.90 13.94 6.19
C VAL A 23 2.00 14.95 5.86
N TYR A 24 2.26 15.21 4.58
CA TYR A 24 3.24 16.20 4.15
C TYR A 24 2.92 17.61 4.67
N ALA A 25 1.66 18.03 4.59
CA ALA A 25 1.21 19.31 5.12
C ALA A 25 1.28 19.40 6.65
N GLY A 26 1.22 18.26 7.34
CA GLY A 26 1.31 18.17 8.80
C GLY A 26 2.74 18.23 9.35
N PHE A 27 3.77 17.95 8.54
CA PHE A 27 5.16 18.00 8.98
C PHE A 27 5.72 19.43 8.99
N ARG A 28 6.36 19.79 10.12
CA ARG A 28 7.13 21.04 10.23
C ARG A 28 8.40 20.94 9.38
N GLU A 29 8.89 22.09 8.91
CA GLU A 29 10.06 22.19 8.02
C GLU A 29 11.36 21.69 8.64
N ASP A 30 11.41 21.56 9.97
CA ASP A 30 12.58 21.20 10.78
C ASP A 30 12.49 19.79 11.41
N GLN A 31 11.42 19.03 11.17
CA GLN A 31 11.27 17.69 11.72
C GLN A 31 12.07 16.65 10.93
N LEU A 32 13.33 16.51 11.32
CA LEU A 32 14.15 15.34 11.02
C LEU A 32 13.51 14.11 11.70
N ILE A 33 13.19 13.07 10.93
CA ILE A 33 12.74 11.79 11.50
C ILE A 33 13.87 11.26 12.40
N PHE A 34 13.73 11.32 13.72
CA PHE A 34 14.80 10.94 14.64
C PHE A 34 15.13 9.45 14.51
N VAL A 35 16.36 9.17 14.08
CA VAL A 35 16.97 7.84 14.16
C VAL A 35 18.07 7.93 15.22
N ASN A 36 17.94 7.18 16.32
CA ASN A 36 19.00 7.02 17.33
C ASN A 36 19.54 8.31 17.99
N ASN A 37 18.72 9.32 18.27
CA ASN A 37 19.13 10.55 18.99
C ASN A 37 20.21 11.40 18.28
N GLU A 38 20.59 11.07 17.04
CA GLU A 38 21.43 11.89 16.18
C GLU A 38 20.57 12.55 15.09
N LEU A 39 20.91 13.79 14.72
CA LEU A 39 20.22 14.62 13.73
C LEU A 39 20.46 14.12 12.29
N GLU A 40 20.36 12.81 12.04
CA GLU A 40 20.40 12.21 10.69
C GLU A 40 18.99 11.77 10.25
N GLY A 41 17.99 12.65 10.42
CA GLY A 41 16.65 12.38 9.92
C GLY A 41 16.53 12.62 8.42
N LEU A 42 15.60 11.91 7.79
CA LEU A 42 15.17 12.23 6.42
C LEU A 42 14.45 13.58 6.42
N ASP A 43 14.86 14.47 5.52
CA ASP A 43 14.15 15.72 5.25
C ASP A 43 12.72 15.45 4.73
N ARG A 44 11.79 16.36 5.04
CA ARG A 44 10.37 16.27 4.70
C ARG A 44 10.15 16.07 3.21
N GLU A 45 10.87 16.80 2.36
CA GLU A 45 10.75 16.68 0.91
C GLU A 45 11.24 15.32 0.43
N THR A 46 12.38 14.88 0.96
CA THR A 46 12.95 13.57 0.64
C THR A 46 11.98 12.44 1.02
N PHE A 47 11.39 12.50 2.22
CA PHE A 47 10.37 11.55 2.65
C PHE A 47 9.16 11.54 1.72
N PHE A 48 8.64 12.72 1.37
CA PHE A 48 7.48 12.86 0.50
C PHE A 48 7.73 12.25 -0.88
N PHE A 49 8.85 12.60 -1.53
CA PHE A 49 9.17 12.08 -2.85
C PHE A 49 9.46 10.57 -2.84
N LEU A 50 10.05 10.05 -1.77
CA LEU A 50 10.26 8.62 -1.60
C LEU A 50 8.92 7.88 -1.47
N ALA A 51 8.03 8.34 -0.60
CA ALA A 51 6.70 7.76 -0.43
C ALA A 51 5.85 7.86 -1.72
N LEU A 52 5.88 9.01 -2.40
CA LEU A 52 5.20 9.21 -3.68
C LEU A 52 5.73 8.25 -4.74
N THR A 53 7.04 8.05 -4.79
CA THR A 53 7.70 7.10 -5.71
C THR A 53 7.22 5.69 -5.43
N ILE A 54 7.17 5.26 -4.17
CA ILE A 54 6.67 3.93 -3.78
C ILE A 54 5.22 3.75 -4.23
N ILE A 55 4.33 4.70 -3.93
CA ILE A 55 2.91 4.64 -4.33
C ILE A 55 2.80 4.56 -5.85
N THR A 56 3.51 5.44 -6.57
CA THR A 56 3.42 5.54 -8.02
C THR A 56 3.95 4.28 -8.71
N VAL A 57 5.18 3.85 -8.38
CA VAL A 57 5.83 2.71 -9.02
C VAL A 57 5.07 1.42 -8.72
N SER A 58 4.63 1.20 -7.49
CA SER A 58 3.88 -0.01 -7.13
C SER A 58 2.56 -0.09 -7.90
N ASN A 59 1.73 0.95 -7.86
CA ASN A 59 0.44 0.97 -8.55
C ASN A 59 0.59 0.91 -10.06
N PHE A 60 1.56 1.62 -10.62
CA PHE A 60 1.83 1.58 -12.05
C PHE A 60 2.28 0.20 -12.52
N THR A 61 3.11 -0.48 -11.73
CA THR A 61 3.54 -1.86 -12.01
C THR A 61 2.35 -2.81 -12.06
N PHE A 62 1.49 -2.80 -11.03
CA PHE A 62 0.29 -3.64 -11.01
C PHE A 62 -0.68 -3.30 -12.15
N TYR A 63 -0.83 -2.03 -12.49
CA TYR A 63 -1.64 -1.59 -13.62
C TYR A 63 -1.11 -2.13 -14.94
N ILE A 64 0.19 -1.99 -15.23
CA ILE A 64 0.81 -2.50 -16.47
C ILE A 64 0.65 -4.01 -16.56
N LEU A 65 0.92 -4.75 -15.48
CA LEU A 65 0.79 -6.20 -15.46
C LEU A 65 -0.66 -6.61 -15.77
N SER A 66 -1.64 -5.95 -15.15
CA SER A 66 -3.06 -6.20 -15.45
C SER A 66 -3.44 -5.85 -16.88
N TRP A 67 -2.83 -4.79 -17.44
CA TRP A 67 -3.07 -4.33 -18.80
C TRP A 67 -2.56 -5.34 -19.82
N ARG A 68 -1.36 -5.89 -19.63
CA ARG A 68 -0.78 -6.92 -20.50
C ARG A 68 -1.69 -8.15 -20.57
N LEU A 69 -2.32 -8.53 -19.47
CA LEU A 69 -3.26 -9.65 -19.38
C LEU A 69 -4.65 -9.37 -19.99
N ARG A 70 -4.92 -8.16 -20.49
CA ARG A 70 -6.21 -7.86 -21.14
C ARG A 70 -6.43 -8.61 -22.44
N LYS A 71 -5.36 -8.94 -23.16
CA LYS A 71 -5.42 -9.65 -24.45
C LYS A 71 -5.70 -11.16 -24.29
N GLN A 72 -5.60 -11.69 -23.07
CA GLN A 72 -5.90 -13.09 -22.79
C GLN A 72 -7.33 -13.21 -22.26
N ASP A 73 -8.11 -14.02 -22.95
CA ASP A 73 -9.51 -14.34 -22.60
C ASP A 73 -9.61 -15.76 -22.04
N ASN A 74 -8.89 -15.99 -20.93
CA ASN A 74 -9.02 -17.21 -20.15
C ASN A 74 -9.33 -16.87 -18.69
N ARG A 75 -9.97 -17.82 -18.00
CA ARG A 75 -10.39 -17.68 -16.59
C ARG A 75 -9.21 -17.31 -15.68
N MET A 76 -8.05 -17.91 -15.94
CA MET A 76 -6.82 -17.67 -15.19
C MET A 76 -6.33 -16.22 -15.30
N ALA A 77 -6.28 -15.66 -16.52
CA ALA A 77 -5.89 -14.27 -16.71
C ALA A 77 -6.88 -13.31 -16.03
N GLU A 78 -8.18 -13.61 -16.04
CA GLU A 78 -9.16 -12.80 -15.32
C GLU A 78 -8.96 -12.81 -13.81
N PHE A 79 -8.68 -13.98 -13.23
CA PHE A 79 -8.33 -14.10 -11.81
C PHE A 79 -7.07 -13.30 -11.48
N ILE A 80 -5.98 -13.46 -12.25
CA ILE A 80 -4.71 -12.76 -12.02
C ILE A 80 -4.91 -11.23 -12.15
N LYS A 81 -5.68 -10.76 -13.13
CA LYS A 81 -6.03 -9.33 -13.27
C LYS A 81 -6.70 -8.78 -12.00
N GLY A 82 -7.68 -9.53 -11.47
CA GLY A 82 -8.36 -9.17 -10.23
C GLY A 82 -7.43 -9.20 -9.02
N TRP A 83 -6.58 -10.22 -8.93
CA TRP A 83 -5.59 -10.40 -7.87
C TRP A 83 -4.58 -9.25 -7.83
N LEU A 84 -4.00 -8.85 -8.96
CA LEU A 84 -3.06 -7.72 -9.05
C LEU A 84 -3.67 -6.42 -8.52
N MET A 85 -4.92 -6.14 -8.88
CA MET A 85 -5.64 -4.94 -8.44
C MET A 85 -6.04 -5.02 -6.96
N GLY A 86 -6.42 -6.20 -6.47
CA GLY A 86 -6.68 -6.45 -5.06
C GLY A 86 -5.43 -6.26 -4.21
N LEU A 87 -4.29 -6.81 -4.64
CA LEU A 87 -3.01 -6.65 -3.97
C LEU A 87 -2.55 -5.19 -3.94
N ALA A 88 -2.69 -4.47 -5.06
CA ALA A 88 -2.42 -3.04 -5.11
C ALA A 88 -3.30 -2.25 -4.11
N SER A 89 -4.59 -2.61 -3.99
CA SER A 89 -5.51 -2.00 -3.02
C SER A 89 -5.08 -2.26 -1.58
N ALA A 90 -4.69 -3.50 -1.26
CA ALA A 90 -4.21 -3.88 0.07
C ALA A 90 -2.91 -3.14 0.42
N LEU A 91 -1.99 -3.00 -0.54
CA LEU A 91 -0.76 -2.22 -0.36
C LEU A 91 -1.04 -0.73 -0.15
N ASN A 92 -1.94 -0.13 -0.91
CA ASN A 92 -2.35 1.26 -0.71
C ASN A 92 -2.92 1.48 0.70
N PHE A 93 -3.76 0.56 1.17
CA PHE A 93 -4.29 0.62 2.53
C PHE A 93 -3.18 0.50 3.59
N PHE A 94 -2.26 -0.47 3.42
CA PHE A 94 -1.11 -0.60 4.30
C PHE A 94 -0.24 0.67 4.33
N LEU A 95 -0.02 1.31 3.19
CA LEU A 95 0.70 2.57 3.12
C LEU A 95 0.00 3.68 3.89
N ILE A 96 -1.32 3.81 3.80
CA ILE A 96 -2.09 4.76 4.63
C ILE A 96 -1.82 4.51 6.12
N VAL A 97 -1.85 3.25 6.55
CA VAL A 97 -1.59 2.89 7.96
C VAL A 97 -0.19 3.27 8.41
N VAL A 98 0.83 2.97 7.59
CA VAL A 98 2.22 3.33 7.88
C VAL A 98 2.40 4.84 7.94
N LEU A 99 1.82 5.58 6.99
CA LEU A 99 1.86 7.04 6.96
C LEU A 99 1.17 7.64 8.21
N SER A 100 0.03 7.08 8.62
CA SER A 100 -0.66 7.51 9.85
C SER A 100 0.20 7.30 11.09
N PHE A 101 0.87 6.14 11.18
CA PHE A 101 1.79 5.87 12.28
C PHE A 101 2.95 6.87 12.32
N LEU A 102 3.58 7.15 11.18
CA LEU A 102 4.68 8.11 11.10
C LEU A 102 4.24 9.53 11.48
N GLN A 103 3.05 9.96 11.06
CA GLN A 103 2.50 11.26 11.46
C GLN A 103 2.33 11.36 12.98
N ILE A 104 1.76 10.33 13.61
CA ILE A 104 1.52 10.31 15.06
C ILE A 104 2.84 10.22 15.83
N PHE A 105 3.77 9.38 15.37
CA PHE A 105 5.08 9.21 16.00
C PHE A 105 5.90 10.51 16.04
N ASN A 106 5.86 11.31 14.96
CA ASN A 106 6.55 12.61 14.89
C ASN A 106 5.73 13.77 15.52
N GLY A 107 4.46 13.56 15.83
CA GLY A 107 3.57 14.56 16.44
C GLY A 107 3.90 14.90 17.89
N GLY A 108 4.72 14.09 18.58
CA GLY A 108 5.22 14.39 19.93
C GLY A 108 4.18 14.30 21.07
N GLU A 109 2.92 13.95 20.76
CA GLU A 109 1.89 13.70 21.78
C GLU A 109 2.13 12.33 22.44
N ASN A 110 1.78 12.22 23.74
CA ASN A 110 1.80 10.95 24.48
C ASN A 110 0.73 9.99 23.95
N PHE A 111 1.01 9.39 22.79
CA PHE A 111 0.06 8.52 22.12
C PHE A 111 0.18 7.08 22.63
N ASN A 112 -0.96 6.39 22.75
CA ASN A 112 -0.96 4.97 23.09
C ASN A 112 -0.55 4.14 21.86
N TYR A 113 0.74 3.82 21.76
CA TYR A 113 1.33 3.06 20.66
C TYR A 113 0.80 1.62 20.52
N GLN A 114 0.16 1.07 21.55
CA GLN A 114 -0.33 -0.32 21.52
C GLN A 114 -1.45 -0.52 20.50
N SER A 115 -2.35 0.45 20.34
CA SER A 115 -3.48 0.36 19.41
C SER A 115 -3.07 0.50 17.95
N ILE A 116 -2.09 1.37 17.64
CA ILE A 116 -1.60 1.52 16.26
C ILE A 116 -0.77 0.32 15.84
N GLY A 117 0.04 -0.24 16.75
CA GLY A 117 0.81 -1.46 16.48
C GLY A 117 -0.09 -2.59 15.97
N TYR A 118 -1.24 -2.79 16.60
CA TYR A 118 -2.24 -3.75 16.14
C TYR A 118 -2.72 -3.49 14.70
N LEU A 119 -2.99 -2.22 14.37
CA LEU A 119 -3.46 -1.82 13.04
C LEU A 119 -2.41 -2.05 11.94
N ILE A 120 -1.12 -1.86 12.26
CA ILE A 120 -0.01 -2.22 11.38
C ILE A 120 0.01 -3.73 11.12
N PHE A 121 -0.09 -4.56 12.16
CA PHE A 121 -0.11 -6.02 11.98
C PHE A 121 -1.30 -6.51 11.17
N VAL A 122 -2.50 -5.94 11.39
CA VAL A 122 -3.71 -6.30 10.65
C VAL A 122 -3.59 -5.93 9.17
N SER A 123 -3.13 -4.71 8.88
CA SER A 123 -2.97 -4.24 7.50
C SER A 123 -1.86 -5.00 6.76
N LEU A 124 -0.74 -5.30 7.42
CA LEU A 124 0.30 -6.17 6.86
C LEU A 124 -0.22 -7.59 6.64
N GLY A 125 -0.97 -8.13 7.59
CA GLY A 125 -1.64 -9.43 7.47
C GLY A 125 -2.57 -9.48 6.26
N ALA A 126 -3.33 -8.42 5.99
CA ALA A 126 -4.19 -8.32 4.81
C ALA A 126 -3.38 -8.37 3.49
N VAL A 127 -2.23 -7.69 3.44
CA VAL A 127 -1.31 -7.77 2.28
C VAL A 127 -0.79 -9.19 2.10
N ILE A 128 -0.34 -9.85 3.18
CA ILE A 128 0.18 -11.23 3.14
C ILE A 128 -0.91 -12.20 2.68
N ILE A 129 -2.10 -12.13 3.27
CA ILE A 129 -3.25 -12.97 2.89
C ILE A 129 -3.55 -12.76 1.40
N CYS A 130 -3.63 -11.50 0.95
CA CYS A 130 -3.88 -11.19 -0.46
C CYS A 130 -2.79 -11.77 -1.36
N ALA A 131 -1.51 -11.61 -1.00
CA ALA A 131 -0.39 -12.17 -1.74
C ALA A 131 -0.45 -13.71 -1.84
N MET A 132 -0.87 -14.38 -0.75
CA MET A 132 -1.01 -15.83 -0.68
C MET A 132 -2.21 -16.38 -1.46
N THR A 133 -3.21 -15.57 -1.83
CA THR A 133 -4.35 -16.07 -2.62
C THR A 133 -3.95 -16.58 -4.00
N LEU A 134 -2.92 -16.01 -4.64
CA LEU A 134 -2.43 -16.48 -5.94
C LEU A 134 -1.80 -17.87 -5.88
N PRO A 135 -0.77 -18.16 -5.06
CA PRO A 135 -0.19 -19.50 -5.00
C PRO A 135 -1.22 -20.56 -4.59
N ILE A 136 -2.13 -20.23 -3.66
CA ILE A 136 -3.23 -21.14 -3.28
C ILE A 136 -4.12 -21.46 -4.48
N PHE A 137 -4.46 -20.46 -5.30
CA PHE A 137 -5.26 -20.65 -6.50
C PHE A 137 -4.54 -21.53 -7.54
N LEU A 138 -3.25 -21.26 -7.79
CA LEU A 138 -2.42 -22.03 -8.71
C LEU A 138 -2.31 -23.52 -8.33
N VAL A 139 -2.13 -23.80 -7.03
CA VAL A 139 -2.08 -25.20 -6.54
C VAL A 139 -3.41 -25.91 -6.74
N LYS A 140 -4.54 -25.23 -6.48
CA LYS A 140 -5.88 -25.82 -6.69
C LYS A 140 -6.16 -26.13 -8.16
N GLU A 141 -5.78 -25.24 -9.06
CA GLU A 141 -5.98 -25.42 -10.50
C GLU A 141 -5.13 -26.58 -11.05
N LYS A 142 -3.89 -26.73 -10.54
CA LYS A 142 -3.01 -27.87 -10.88
C LYS A 142 -3.54 -29.22 -10.38
N ILE A 143 -4.18 -29.28 -9.21
CA ILE A 143 -4.75 -30.52 -8.65
C ILE A 143 -6.04 -30.93 -9.39
N SER A 144 -6.76 -29.96 -9.96
CA SER A 144 -8.03 -30.20 -10.66
C SER A 144 -7.86 -30.56 -12.15
N SER A 145 -6.66 -30.43 -12.70
CA SER A 145 -6.29 -30.79 -14.08
C SER A 145 -5.63 -32.16 -14.14
#